data_AF-A0A0D3A017-F1
#
_entry.id   AF-A0A0D3A017-F1
#
_cell.length_a   1.000
_cell.length_b   1.000
_cell.length_c   1.000
_cell.angle_alpha   90.00
_cell.angle_beta   90.00
_cell.angle_gamma   90.00
#
_symmetry.space_group_name_H-M   'P 1'
#
loop_
_entity.id
_entity.type
_entity.pdbx_description
1 polymer ?
#
loop_
_entity_poly.entity_id
_entity_poly.type
_entity_poly.pdbx_seq_one_letter_code
_entity_poly.pdbx_strand_id
1 'polypeptide(L)'
;MVDPKEMSYTAKFQASKIDGCATEFMSIDKFFGLEYWWNRKENWELSSKERKLYMNARKVYLDYDYCLDRKRYPKVPQECRSYG
;
A
#
# COMPACT_ATOMS: atom_id res chain seq x y z
N MET A 1 -16.14 -12.82 -15.81
CA MET A 1 -15.50 -13.83 -16.67
C MET A 1 -14.97 -13.10 -17.88
N VAL A 2 -13.72 -13.37 -18.28
CA VAL A 2 -13.16 -12.77 -19.51
C VAL A 2 -13.70 -13.56 -20.69
N ASP A 3 -14.21 -12.87 -21.73
CA ASP A 3 -14.61 -13.52 -22.98
C ASP A 3 -13.35 -13.70 -23.87
N PRO A 4 -12.97 -14.94 -24.21
CA PRO A 4 -11.84 -15.21 -25.10
C PRO A 4 -11.96 -14.62 -26.50
N LYS A 5 -13.13 -14.13 -26.92
CA LYS A 5 -13.35 -13.50 -28.24
C LYS A 5 -12.94 -12.02 -28.30
N GLU A 6 -12.76 -11.36 -27.15
CA GLU A 6 -12.39 -9.93 -27.06
C GLU A 6 -10.86 -9.72 -26.93
N MET A 7 -10.08 -10.62 -27.54
CA MET A 7 -8.71 -10.90 -27.17
C MET A 7 -7.68 -9.89 -27.71
N SER A 8 -7.65 -8.68 -27.16
CA SER A 8 -6.40 -7.92 -27.01
C SER A 8 -6.47 -6.98 -25.80
N TYR A 9 -6.42 -7.54 -24.60
CA TYR A 9 -6.24 -6.75 -23.39
C TYR A 9 -4.76 -6.45 -23.19
N THR A 10 -4.31 -5.25 -23.51
CA THR A 10 -2.93 -4.80 -23.29
C THR A 10 -2.88 -3.80 -22.14
N ALA A 11 -2.28 -4.19 -21.03
CA ALA A 11 -1.88 -3.25 -19.98
C ALA A 11 -0.52 -2.64 -20.36
N LYS A 12 -0.44 -1.31 -20.38
CA LYS A 12 0.80 -0.58 -20.64
C LYS A 12 1.33 -0.05 -19.33
N PHE A 13 2.61 -0.33 -19.06
CA PHE A 13 3.30 0.11 -17.86
C PHE A 13 4.47 1.00 -18.25
N GLN A 14 4.66 2.08 -17.50
CA GLN A 14 5.84 2.92 -17.59
C GLN A 14 6.27 3.27 -16.17
N ALA A 15 7.41 2.73 -15.74
CA ALA A 15 8.07 3.10 -14.51
C ALA A 15 9.46 3.63 -14.87
N SER A 16 9.81 4.81 -14.37
CA SER A 16 11.09 5.47 -14.68
C SER A 16 12.14 5.34 -13.59
N LYS A 17 11.73 4.99 -12.36
CA LYS A 17 12.62 4.91 -11.20
C LYS A 17 12.10 3.93 -10.17
N ILE A 18 13.01 3.12 -9.65
CA ILE A 18 12.79 2.30 -8.46
C ILE A 18 13.76 2.80 -7.40
N ASP A 19 13.24 3.51 -6.40
CA ASP A 19 13.99 3.89 -5.20
C ASP A 19 13.67 2.86 -4.12
N GLY A 20 14.64 2.00 -3.81
CA GLY A 20 14.45 0.94 -2.83
C GLY A 20 15.75 0.32 -2.37
N CYS A 21 15.62 -0.58 -1.41
CA CYS A 21 16.69 -1.42 -0.89
C CYS A 21 16.77 -2.71 -1.73
N ALA A 22 17.81 -2.83 -2.56
CA ALA A 22 18.12 -4.09 -3.23
C ALA A 22 19.04 -4.91 -2.32
N THR A 23 18.51 -6.00 -1.76
CA THR A 23 19.23 -6.82 -0.78
C THR A 23 19.25 -8.29 -1.19
N GLU A 24 20.38 -8.94 -0.92
CA GLU A 24 20.46 -10.40 -0.84
C GLU A 24 20.11 -10.81 0.59
N PHE A 25 19.48 -11.98 0.77
CA PHE A 25 18.71 -12.44 1.94
C PHE A 25 19.30 -12.18 3.35
N MET A 26 20.59 -11.83 3.48
CA MET A 26 21.31 -11.60 4.75
C MET A 26 21.89 -10.18 4.94
N SER A 27 21.52 -9.17 4.14
CA SER A 27 22.10 -7.81 4.24
C SER A 27 21.08 -6.68 4.44
N ILE A 28 19.88 -6.97 4.96
CA ILE A 28 18.81 -5.96 5.12
C ILE A 28 19.17 -4.83 6.10
N ASP A 29 19.97 -5.12 7.12
CA ASP A 29 20.34 -4.15 8.16
C ASP A 29 21.12 -2.95 7.62
N LYS A 30 21.80 -3.11 6.47
CA LYS A 30 22.54 -2.05 5.78
C LYS A 30 21.65 -0.92 5.25
N PHE A 31 20.32 -1.11 5.30
CA PHE A 31 19.34 -0.20 4.71
C PHE A 31 18.46 0.49 5.74
N PHE A 32 18.80 0.42 7.02
CA PHE A 32 18.10 1.13 8.10
C PHE A 32 18.65 2.54 8.38
N GLY A 33 19.67 2.97 7.66
CA GLY A 33 20.28 4.28 7.82
C GLY A 33 19.40 5.44 7.36
N LEU A 34 19.66 6.64 7.89
CA LEU A 34 18.89 7.88 7.61
C LEU A 34 19.23 8.51 6.23
N GLU A 35 20.28 8.01 5.56
CA GLU A 35 20.60 8.34 4.17
C GLU A 35 19.44 7.97 3.23
N TYR A 36 18.69 6.92 3.56
CA TYR A 36 17.46 6.56 2.86
C TYR A 36 16.32 7.45 3.34
N TRP A 37 15.74 8.22 2.41
CA TRP A 37 14.76 9.24 2.75
C TRP A 37 13.54 8.66 3.47
N TRP A 38 13.09 7.46 3.12
CA TRP A 38 11.94 6.80 3.73
C TRP A 38 12.16 6.40 5.20
N ASN A 39 13.41 6.29 5.65
CA ASN A 39 13.73 5.98 7.06
C ASN A 39 13.71 7.21 7.97
N ARG A 40 13.63 8.42 7.40
CA ARG A 40 13.61 9.66 8.19
C ARG A 40 12.29 9.79 8.95
N LYS A 41 12.36 10.32 10.17
CA LYS A 41 11.23 10.36 11.12
C LYS A 41 10.00 11.06 10.53
N GLU A 42 10.21 12.06 9.68
CA GLU A 42 9.13 12.80 9.03
C GLU A 42 8.28 11.93 8.09
N ASN A 43 8.81 10.78 7.65
CA ASN A 43 8.17 9.84 6.74
C ASN A 43 7.62 8.58 7.43
N TRP A 44 7.67 8.49 8.77
CA TRP A 44 7.17 7.33 9.51
C TRP A 44 5.65 7.29 9.59
N GLU A 45 5.00 8.45 9.45
CA GLU A 45 3.55 8.57 9.45
C GLU A 45 3.10 9.50 8.33
N LEU A 46 1.87 9.29 7.87
CA LEU A 46 1.21 10.23 6.98
C LEU A 46 1.02 11.57 7.69
N SER A 47 1.32 12.65 6.99
CA SER A 47 0.94 13.99 7.41
C SER A 47 -0.57 14.11 7.59
N SER A 48 -1.01 15.14 8.32
CA SER A 48 -2.44 15.42 8.50
C SER A 48 -3.19 15.61 7.17
N LYS A 49 -2.52 16.15 6.15
CA LYS A 49 -3.11 16.33 4.82
C LYS A 49 -3.25 15.01 4.08
N GLU A 50 -2.21 14.18 4.06
CA GLU A 50 -2.23 12.87 3.41
C GLU A 50 -3.25 11.94 4.07
N ARG A 51 -3.34 11.95 5.41
CA ARG A 51 -4.34 11.17 6.14
C ARG A 51 -5.77 11.55 5.72
N LYS A 52 -6.06 12.84 5.55
CA LYS A 52 -7.37 13.30 5.05
C LYS A 52 -7.66 12.81 3.64
N LEU A 53 -6.67 12.89 2.73
CA LEU A 53 -6.81 12.40 1.36
C LEU A 53 -7.04 10.88 1.33
N TYR A 54 -6.29 10.13 2.12
CA TYR A 54 -6.44 8.69 2.28
C TYR A 54 -7.85 8.32 2.76
N MET A 55 -8.35 8.97 3.82
CA MET A 55 -9.69 8.71 4.34
C MET A 55 -10.79 9.06 3.33
N ASN A 56 -10.63 10.15 2.58
CA ASN A 56 -11.56 10.51 1.52
C ASN A 56 -11.56 9.48 0.39
N ALA A 57 -10.38 9.00 -0.04
CA ALA A 57 -10.28 7.99 -1.08
C ALA A 57 -10.95 6.68 -0.66
N ARG A 58 -10.76 6.24 0.60
CA ARG A 58 -11.48 5.08 1.16
C ARG A 58 -12.99 5.28 1.14
N LYS A 59 -13.47 6.48 1.51
CA LYS A 59 -14.91 6.76 1.57
C LYS A 59 -15.57 6.78 0.19
N VAL A 60 -14.85 7.27 -0.83
CA VAL A 60 -15.44 7.59 -2.14
C VAL A 60 -15.19 6.50 -3.19
N TYR A 61 -14.04 5.84 -3.17
CA TYR A 61 -13.58 4.97 -4.26
C TYR A 61 -13.36 3.50 -3.87
N LEU A 62 -13.50 3.14 -2.60
CA LEU A 62 -13.20 1.78 -2.14
C LEU A 62 -14.47 0.92 -2.09
N ASP A 63 -14.61 0.04 -3.06
CA ASP A 63 -15.76 -0.89 -3.14
C ASP A 63 -15.63 -2.11 -2.22
N TYR A 64 -14.41 -2.44 -1.80
CA TYR A 64 -14.14 -3.56 -0.91
C TYR A 64 -13.00 -3.26 0.06
N ASP A 65 -13.23 -3.60 1.33
CA ASP A 65 -12.30 -3.39 2.42
C ASP A 65 -12.30 -4.59 3.37
N TYR A 66 -11.20 -5.34 3.37
CA TYR A 66 -11.09 -6.55 4.20
C TYR A 66 -11.15 -6.24 5.71
N CYS A 67 -10.78 -5.02 6.12
CA CYS A 67 -10.90 -4.59 7.50
C CYS A 67 -12.36 -4.52 7.97
N LEU A 68 -13.31 -4.32 7.05
CA LEU A 68 -14.75 -4.21 7.31
C LEU A 68 -15.52 -5.50 7.00
N ASP A 69 -14.92 -6.44 6.26
CA ASP A 69 -15.55 -7.73 5.95
C ASP A 69 -15.61 -8.63 7.18
N ARG A 70 -16.71 -8.54 7.93
CA ARG A 70 -16.96 -9.38 9.12
C ARG A 70 -17.39 -10.80 8.79
N LYS A 71 -17.80 -11.09 7.55
CA LYS A 71 -18.12 -12.45 7.11
C LYS A 71 -16.84 -13.26 6.97
N ARG A 72 -15.80 -12.67 6.37
CA ARG A 72 -14.49 -13.30 6.20
C ARG A 72 -13.58 -13.13 7.41
N TYR A 73 -13.65 -11.98 8.09
CA TYR A 73 -12.87 -11.67 9.30
C TYR A 73 -13.80 -11.32 10.47
N PRO A 74 -14.38 -12.33 11.14
CA PRO A 74 -15.24 -12.11 12.30
C PRO A 74 -14.54 -11.36 13.44
N LYS A 75 -13.24 -11.59 13.60
CA LYS A 75 -12.36 -10.80 14.47
C LYS A 75 -11.64 -9.75 13.64
N VAL A 76 -11.69 -8.49 14.07
CA VAL A 76 -11.00 -7.39 13.39
C VAL A 76 -9.49 -7.66 13.35
N PRO A 77 -8.87 -7.63 12.15
CA PRO A 77 -7.41 -7.75 12.04
C PRO A 77 -6.69 -6.68 12.87
N GLN A 78 -5.52 -7.03 13.40
CA GLN A 78 -4.85 -6.21 14.42
C GLN A 78 -4.41 -4.84 13.89
N GLU A 79 -3.89 -4.81 12.67
CA GLU A 79 -3.50 -3.62 11.93
C GLU A 79 -4.69 -2.71 11.64
N CYS A 80 -5.91 -3.23 11.60
CA CYS A 80 -7.11 -2.45 11.32
C CYS A 80 -7.66 -1.71 12.55
N ARG A 81 -7.10 -1.94 13.75
CA ARG A 81 -7.62 -1.33 14.99
C ARG A 81 -7.28 0.15 15.12
N SER A 82 -6.26 0.62 14.42
CA SER A 82 -5.83 2.01 14.38
C SER A 82 -6.71 2.89 13.48
N TYR A 83 -7.72 2.32 12.80
CA TYR A 83 -8.68 3.06 11.99
C TYR A 83 -9.85 3.66 12.80
N GLY A 84 -9.86 3.48 14.13
CA GLY A 84 -10.89 3.99 15.06
C GLY A 84 -10.64 5.41 15.52
#